data_AF-A0A9W6ACZ3-F1
#
_entry.id   AF-A0A9W6ACZ3-F1
#
_cell.length_a   1.000
_cell.length_b   1.000
_cell.length_c   1.000
_cell.angle_alpha   90.00
_cell.angle_beta   90.00
_cell.angle_gamma   90.00
#
_symmetry.space_group_name_H-M   'P 1'
#
loop_
_entity.id
_entity.type
_entity.pdbx_description
1 polymer ?
#
loop_
_entity_poly.entity_id
_entity_poly.type
_entity_poly.pdbx_seq_one_letter_code
_entity_poly.pdbx_strand_id
1 'polypeptide(L)'
;MNEEIRLKERYVKFNPNELQRVAGQAIGEGCCPYIVKLAEGGFNKVFLLRADSGKEVIARIPTPIAGPSHYTTASEVATMDFLRVVLGIPIPKVLAYSTSSTNPVGTEYIIMERIEGVSLASRWLSLTTEEVKSVMKQVAEIEHRTFTHSFPGYGSLYRGKDIKGEVQIPTSVEDFCIGPVAARQFWHGDRNEINIDRGP
;
A
#
# COMPACT_ATOMS: atom_id res chain seq x y z
N MET A 1 12.65 -0.64 27.47
CA MET A 1 12.30 -0.43 26.05
C MET A 1 11.42 0.80 25.99
N ASN A 2 11.88 1.90 25.39
CA ASN A 2 11.29 3.22 25.61
C ASN A 2 10.15 3.51 24.62
N GLU A 3 8.92 3.60 25.11
CA GLU A 3 7.69 3.75 24.31
C GLU A 3 7.62 5.10 23.57
N GLU A 4 8.19 6.16 24.17
CA GLU A 4 8.27 7.50 23.56
C GLU A 4 9.13 7.51 22.28
N ILE A 5 10.21 6.73 22.24
CA ILE A 5 11.07 6.60 21.06
C ILE A 5 10.29 5.93 19.92
N ARG A 6 9.57 4.85 20.22
CA ARG A 6 8.73 4.14 19.23
C ARG A 6 7.52 4.95 18.75
N LEU A 7 7.04 5.90 19.54
CA LEU A 7 5.99 6.84 19.12
C LEU A 7 6.55 7.90 18.16
N LYS A 8 7.74 8.43 18.43
CA LYS A 8 8.44 9.36 17.51
C LYS A 8 8.77 8.71 16.18
N GLU A 9 9.24 7.46 16.18
CA GLU A 9 9.54 6.71 14.95
C GLU A 9 8.32 6.46 14.06
N ARG A 10 7.10 6.44 14.63
CA ARG A 10 5.84 6.27 13.88
C ARG A 10 5.08 7.57 13.63
N TYR A 11 5.62 8.70 14.10
CA TYR A 11 5.00 9.99 13.89
C TYR A 11 5.21 10.44 12.44
N VAL A 12 4.13 10.80 11.78
CA VAL A 12 4.13 11.40 10.45
C VAL A 12 3.36 12.68 10.55
N LYS A 13 4.01 13.80 10.25
CA LYS A 13 3.33 15.08 10.10
C LYS A 13 2.65 15.10 8.73
N PHE A 14 1.35 15.36 8.71
CA PHE A 14 0.59 15.52 7.48
C PHE A 14 -0.52 16.56 7.68
N ASN A 15 -1.10 17.05 6.60
CA ASN A 15 -2.20 17.99 6.60
C ASN A 15 -3.54 17.23 6.42
N PRO A 16 -4.39 17.11 7.46
CA PRO A 16 -5.66 16.40 7.35
C PRO A 16 -6.63 17.02 6.34
N ASN A 17 -6.67 18.35 6.24
CA ASN A 17 -7.57 19.04 5.30
C ASN A 17 -7.20 18.72 3.85
N GLU A 18 -5.90 18.70 3.54
CA GLU A 18 -5.43 18.31 2.22
C GLU A 18 -5.67 16.83 1.95
N LEU A 19 -5.53 15.95 2.96
CA LEU A 19 -5.88 14.54 2.83
C LEU A 19 -7.36 14.35 2.49
N GLN A 20 -8.25 15.10 3.15
CA GLN A 20 -9.70 15.10 2.87
C GLN A 20 -10.02 15.61 1.46
N ARG A 21 -9.29 16.64 1.00
CA ARG A 21 -9.44 17.19 -0.35
C ARG A 21 -9.00 16.18 -1.42
N VAL A 22 -7.81 15.60 -1.31
CA VAL A 22 -7.33 14.61 -2.30
C VAL A 22 -8.18 13.33 -2.29
N ALA A 23 -8.69 12.92 -1.13
CA ALA A 23 -9.62 11.80 -1.01
C ALA A 23 -10.94 12.08 -1.73
N GLY A 24 -11.52 13.27 -1.56
CA GLY A 24 -12.72 13.69 -2.29
C GLY A 24 -12.49 13.69 -3.80
N GLN A 25 -11.40 14.31 -4.25
CA GLN A 25 -11.06 14.36 -5.68
C GLN A 25 -10.92 12.97 -6.30
N ALA A 26 -10.34 12.01 -5.56
CA ALA A 26 -10.15 10.64 -6.02
C ALA A 26 -11.47 9.89 -6.30
N ILE A 27 -12.59 10.35 -5.75
CA ILE A 27 -13.94 9.79 -5.97
C ILE A 27 -14.89 10.74 -6.72
N GLY A 28 -14.33 11.79 -7.33
CA GLY A 28 -15.09 12.79 -8.10
C GLY A 28 -15.94 13.72 -7.24
N GLU A 29 -15.57 13.91 -5.97
CA GLU A 29 -16.23 14.80 -5.01
C GLU A 29 -15.30 15.99 -4.66
N GLY A 30 -15.86 17.07 -4.11
CA GLY A 30 -15.05 18.23 -3.71
C GLY A 30 -14.12 17.95 -2.52
N CYS A 31 -14.60 17.19 -1.53
CA CYS A 31 -13.89 16.88 -0.29
C CYS A 31 -14.58 15.71 0.45
N CYS A 32 -13.84 15.02 1.32
CA CYS A 32 -14.39 14.10 2.30
C CYS A 32 -14.35 14.72 3.71
N PRO A 33 -15.40 15.44 4.17
CA PRO A 33 -15.36 16.22 5.42
C PRO A 33 -15.29 15.34 6.67
N TYR A 34 -15.61 14.05 6.57
CA TYR A 34 -15.46 13.10 7.66
C TYR A 34 -14.16 12.33 7.53
N ILE A 35 -13.34 12.34 8.58
CA ILE A 35 -12.11 11.55 8.69
C ILE A 35 -12.09 10.84 10.04
N VAL A 36 -11.88 9.53 10.02
CA VAL A 36 -11.74 8.70 11.22
C VAL A 36 -10.51 7.83 11.05
N LYS A 37 -9.65 7.79 12.07
CA LYS A 37 -8.52 6.85 12.10
C LYS A 37 -9.04 5.45 12.45
N LEU A 38 -8.96 4.52 11.51
CA LEU A 38 -9.39 3.13 11.72
C LEU A 38 -8.35 2.31 12.47
N ALA A 39 -7.09 2.49 12.11
CA ALA A 39 -6.00 1.70 12.65
C ALA A 39 -4.67 2.45 12.55
N GLU A 40 -3.75 2.09 13.44
CA GLU A 40 -2.34 2.41 13.28
C GLU A 40 -1.52 1.15 13.57
N GLY A 41 -0.87 0.64 12.53
CA GLY A 41 0.09 -0.45 12.64
C GLY A 41 1.52 0.07 12.82
N GLY A 42 2.49 -0.84 12.71
CA GLY A 42 3.91 -0.45 12.66
C GLY A 42 4.29 0.32 11.40
N PHE A 43 3.59 0.07 10.29
CA PHE A 43 3.99 0.52 8.95
C PHE A 43 3.09 1.56 8.32
N ASN A 44 1.83 1.67 8.77
CA ASN A 44 0.85 2.57 8.15
C ASN A 44 -0.11 3.13 9.19
N LYS A 45 -0.48 4.41 9.03
CA LYS A 45 -1.70 5.00 9.60
C LYS A 45 -2.82 4.85 8.59
N VAL A 46 -3.97 4.33 9.02
CA VAL A 46 -5.11 4.04 8.15
C VAL A 46 -6.31 4.87 8.58
N PHE A 47 -6.86 5.62 7.63
CA PHE A 47 -8.01 6.50 7.83
C PHE A 47 -9.16 6.09 6.93
N LEU A 48 -10.37 6.10 7.47
CA LEU A 48 -11.62 6.12 6.72
C LEU A 48 -11.96 7.58 6.45
N LEU A 49 -12.21 7.91 5.18
CA LEU A 49 -12.73 9.20 4.78
C LEU A 49 -14.07 9.01 4.09
N ARG A 50 -15.02 9.90 4.37
CA ARG A 50 -16.37 9.85 3.80
C ARG A 50 -16.79 11.21 3.26
N ALA A 51 -17.35 11.22 2.05
CA ALA A 51 -17.98 12.38 1.43
C ALA A 51 -19.42 12.60 1.94
N ASP A 52 -19.98 13.79 1.73
CA ASP A 52 -21.38 14.08 2.07
C ASP A 52 -22.38 13.22 1.27
N SER A 53 -21.97 12.75 0.09
CA SER A 53 -22.74 11.78 -0.71
C SER A 53 -22.80 10.38 -0.09
N GLY A 54 -22.05 10.12 0.99
CA GLY A 54 -21.96 8.82 1.66
C GLY A 54 -20.88 7.89 1.09
N LYS A 55 -20.23 8.24 -0.02
CA LYS A 55 -19.10 7.47 -0.57
C LYS A 55 -17.92 7.45 0.41
N GLU A 56 -17.29 6.29 0.56
CA GLU A 56 -16.19 6.07 1.49
C GLU A 56 -14.91 5.61 0.77
N VAL A 57 -13.77 6.03 1.29
CA VAL A 57 -12.44 5.60 0.86
C VAL A 57 -11.52 5.35 2.04
N ILE A 58 -10.49 4.54 1.81
CA ILE A 58 -9.40 4.35 2.76
C ILE A 58 -8.19 5.17 2.31
N ALA A 59 -7.64 5.97 3.22
CA ALA A 59 -6.32 6.54 3.08
C ALA A 59 -5.29 5.78 3.93
N ARG A 60 -4.16 5.45 3.35
CA ARG A 60 -3.00 4.87 4.03
C ARG A 60 -1.83 5.82 3.94
N ILE A 61 -1.22 6.12 5.08
CA ILE A 61 -0.01 6.94 5.17
C ILE A 61 1.09 6.05 5.74
N PRO A 62 2.14 5.74 4.96
CA PRO A 62 3.30 4.99 5.43
C PRO A 62 3.96 5.71 6.62
N THR A 63 4.37 4.94 7.63
CA THR A 63 5.23 5.45 8.69
C THR A 63 6.69 5.45 8.22
N PRO A 64 7.59 6.24 8.83
CA PRO A 64 9.02 6.24 8.48
C PRO A 64 9.70 4.87 8.60
N ILE A 65 9.07 3.94 9.31
CA ILE A 65 9.55 2.58 9.55
C ILE A 65 9.18 1.64 8.39
N ALA A 66 8.26 2.02 7.50
CA ALA A 66 7.74 1.17 6.42
C ALA A 66 8.82 0.68 5.45
N GLY A 67 9.86 1.48 5.27
CA GLY A 67 10.93 1.23 4.32
C GLY A 67 11.41 2.58 3.76
N PRO A 68 12.20 2.55 2.69
CA PRO A 68 12.61 3.77 2.03
C PRO A 68 11.37 4.51 1.49
N SER A 69 11.27 5.79 1.85
CA SER A 69 10.28 6.69 1.26
C SER A 69 10.39 6.63 -0.26
N HIS A 70 9.28 6.90 -0.95
CA HIS A 70 9.12 6.75 -2.39
C HIS A 70 9.01 5.30 -2.85
N TYR A 71 10.06 4.47 -2.67
CA TYR A 71 10.06 3.11 -3.21
C TYR A 71 9.02 2.20 -2.54
N THR A 72 8.82 2.30 -1.21
CA THR A 72 7.81 1.49 -0.53
C THR A 72 6.40 1.79 -1.06
N THR A 73 6.02 3.05 -1.20
CA THR A 73 4.71 3.44 -1.72
C THR A 73 4.55 3.08 -3.19
N ALA A 74 5.56 3.37 -4.02
CA ALA A 74 5.54 3.08 -5.45
C ALA A 74 5.41 1.57 -5.70
N SER A 75 6.17 0.76 -4.96
CA SER A 75 6.12 -0.69 -5.12
C SER A 75 4.82 -1.30 -4.61
N GLU A 76 4.31 -0.80 -3.49
CA GLU A 76 3.02 -1.26 -2.96
C GLU A 76 1.88 -0.97 -3.94
N VAL A 77 1.81 0.24 -4.49
CA VAL A 77 0.79 0.60 -5.49
C VAL A 77 0.91 -0.24 -6.74
N ALA A 78 2.12 -0.43 -7.28
CA ALA A 78 2.32 -1.26 -8.46
C ALA A 78 1.94 -2.72 -8.19
N THR A 79 2.28 -3.27 -7.02
CA THR A 79 1.90 -4.62 -6.62
C THR A 79 0.39 -4.79 -6.50
N MET A 80 -0.29 -3.83 -5.88
CA MET A 80 -1.76 -3.85 -5.81
C MET A 80 -2.39 -3.80 -7.20
N ASP A 81 -1.91 -2.93 -8.07
CA ASP A 81 -2.49 -2.83 -9.41
C ASP A 81 -2.22 -4.08 -10.26
N PHE A 82 -1.02 -4.66 -10.13
CA PHE A 82 -0.66 -5.91 -10.80
C PHE A 82 -1.51 -7.09 -10.32
N LEU A 83 -1.66 -7.26 -9.01
CA LEU A 83 -2.49 -8.31 -8.43
C LEU A 83 -3.94 -8.19 -8.91
N ARG A 84 -4.48 -6.96 -9.01
CA ARG A 84 -5.86 -6.73 -9.44
C ARG A 84 -6.06 -6.87 -10.95
N VAL A 85 -5.21 -6.23 -11.77
CA VAL A 85 -5.42 -6.11 -13.22
C VAL A 85 -4.83 -7.30 -13.98
N VAL A 86 -3.64 -7.75 -13.61
CA VAL A 86 -2.94 -8.85 -14.29
C VAL A 86 -3.35 -10.18 -13.70
N LEU A 87 -3.27 -10.29 -12.38
CA LEU A 87 -3.58 -11.54 -11.70
C LEU A 87 -5.04 -11.66 -11.32
N GLY A 88 -5.89 -10.65 -11.49
CA GLY A 88 -7.35 -10.67 -11.26
C GLY A 88 -7.78 -11.00 -9.82
N ILE A 89 -6.92 -10.74 -8.83
CA ILE A 89 -7.19 -11.00 -7.41
C ILE A 89 -8.09 -9.86 -6.87
N PRO A 90 -9.13 -10.18 -6.08
CA PRO A 90 -10.10 -9.20 -5.60
C PRO A 90 -9.53 -8.37 -4.43
N ILE A 91 -8.65 -7.43 -4.72
CA ILE A 91 -8.12 -6.46 -3.75
C ILE A 91 -8.63 -5.04 -4.05
N PRO A 92 -8.62 -4.10 -3.08
CA PRO A 92 -9.09 -2.73 -3.30
C PRO A 92 -8.38 -2.03 -4.46
N LYS A 93 -9.12 -1.24 -5.25
CA LYS A 93 -8.53 -0.42 -6.30
C LYS A 93 -7.84 0.80 -5.69
N VAL A 94 -6.63 1.10 -6.14
CA VAL A 94 -5.97 2.38 -5.85
C VAL A 94 -6.64 3.47 -6.69
N LEU A 95 -7.10 4.53 -6.03
CA LEU A 95 -7.81 5.66 -6.65
C LEU A 95 -6.87 6.86 -6.87
N ALA A 96 -5.96 7.10 -5.93
CA ALA A 96 -4.92 8.12 -6.03
C ALA A 96 -3.75 7.76 -5.10
N TYR A 97 -2.55 8.22 -5.40
CA TYR A 97 -1.40 8.05 -4.51
C TYR A 97 -0.37 9.15 -4.74
N SER A 98 0.51 9.35 -3.75
CA SER A 98 1.72 10.17 -3.88
C SER A 98 2.87 9.44 -3.21
N THR A 99 4.00 9.35 -3.93
CA THR A 99 5.24 8.72 -3.47
C THR A 99 6.24 9.74 -2.91
N SER A 100 5.86 11.01 -2.81
CA SER A 100 6.70 12.07 -2.26
C SER A 100 5.95 12.88 -1.21
N SER A 101 6.69 13.48 -0.28
CA SER A 101 6.17 14.41 0.74
C SER A 101 6.03 15.86 0.25
N THR A 102 6.46 16.17 -0.97
CA THR A 102 6.35 17.53 -1.56
C THR A 102 4.94 17.91 -1.99
N ASN A 103 3.99 16.98 -1.88
CA ASN A 103 2.58 17.22 -2.18
C ASN A 103 1.87 17.98 -1.03
N PRO A 104 0.69 18.58 -1.25
CA PRO A 104 -0.03 19.37 -0.24
C PRO A 104 -0.37 18.62 1.07
N VAL A 105 -0.52 17.30 1.04
CA VAL A 105 -0.73 16.47 2.24
C VAL A 105 0.53 16.45 3.12
N GLY A 106 1.71 16.69 2.55
CA GLY A 106 2.99 16.76 3.26
C GLY A 106 3.63 15.40 3.55
N THR A 107 3.07 14.33 3.01
CA THR A 107 3.57 12.95 3.19
C THR A 107 3.10 12.05 2.05
N GLU A 108 3.70 10.87 1.95
CA GLU A 108 3.24 9.81 1.06
C GLU A 108 1.86 9.31 1.46
N TYR A 109 1.06 8.94 0.47
CA TYR A 109 -0.25 8.38 0.73
C TYR A 109 -0.73 7.46 -0.39
N ILE A 110 -1.65 6.58 -0.03
CA ILE A 110 -2.45 5.78 -0.96
C ILE A 110 -3.92 5.99 -0.59
N ILE A 111 -4.73 6.50 -1.53
CA ILE A 111 -6.19 6.54 -1.47
C ILE A 111 -6.71 5.34 -2.26
N MET A 112 -7.56 4.53 -1.65
CA MET A 112 -8.08 3.31 -2.26
C MET A 112 -9.55 3.05 -1.88
N GLU A 113 -10.20 2.17 -2.61
CA GLU A 113 -11.57 1.70 -2.32
C GLU A 113 -11.69 1.19 -0.88
N ARG A 114 -12.82 1.52 -0.23
CA ARG A 114 -13.25 0.84 0.99
C ARG A 114 -13.96 -0.46 0.60
N ILE A 115 -13.44 -1.60 1.06
CA ILE A 115 -14.08 -2.91 0.84
C ILE A 115 -15.01 -3.24 2.00
N GLU A 116 -16.31 -3.33 1.73
CA GLU A 116 -17.29 -3.77 2.71
C GLU A 116 -17.03 -5.23 3.13
N GLY A 117 -17.17 -5.50 4.42
CA GLY A 117 -16.93 -6.83 4.97
C GLY A 117 -16.41 -6.78 6.40
N VAL A 118 -16.21 -7.97 6.96
CA VAL A 118 -15.68 -8.19 8.30
C VAL A 118 -14.37 -8.95 8.21
N SER A 119 -13.48 -8.73 9.18
CA SER A 119 -12.23 -9.48 9.26
C SER A 119 -12.51 -10.97 9.47
N LEU A 120 -11.87 -11.82 8.66
CA LEU A 120 -11.93 -13.26 8.83
C LEU A 120 -11.52 -13.67 10.25
N ALA A 121 -10.53 -12.99 10.84
CA ALA A 121 -10.07 -13.27 12.20
C ALA A 121 -11.19 -13.13 13.24
N SER A 122 -12.09 -12.14 13.09
CA SER A 122 -13.23 -11.97 14.01
C SER A 122 -14.32 -13.02 13.86
N ARG A 123 -14.37 -13.69 12.70
CA ARG A 123 -15.37 -14.73 12.41
C ARG A 123 -14.79 -16.14 12.51
N TRP A 124 -13.48 -16.31 12.53
CA TRP A 124 -12.81 -17.61 12.34
C TRP A 124 -13.37 -18.73 13.23
N LEU A 125 -13.49 -18.47 14.53
CA LEU A 125 -13.98 -19.45 15.52
C LEU A 125 -15.49 -19.74 15.43
N SER A 126 -16.23 -18.95 14.66
CA SER A 126 -17.67 -19.09 14.47
C SER A 126 -18.04 -19.69 13.11
N LEU A 127 -17.05 -20.05 12.29
CA LEU A 127 -17.28 -20.69 10.99
C LEU A 127 -17.54 -22.18 11.19
N THR A 128 -18.45 -22.70 10.39
CA THR A 128 -18.66 -24.14 10.20
C THR A 128 -17.52 -24.74 9.39
N THR A 129 -17.38 -26.07 9.45
CA THR A 129 -16.36 -26.80 8.67
C THR A 129 -16.47 -26.53 7.17
N GLU A 130 -17.69 -26.45 6.62
CA GLU A 130 -17.89 -26.17 5.19
C GLU A 130 -17.52 -24.74 4.81
N GLU A 131 -17.80 -23.76 5.69
CA GLU A 131 -17.35 -22.37 5.48
C GLU A 131 -15.81 -22.26 5.53
N VAL A 132 -15.16 -22.92 6.50
CA VAL A 132 -13.69 -22.98 6.56
C VAL A 132 -13.12 -23.58 5.28
N LYS A 133 -13.68 -24.69 4.80
CA LYS A 133 -13.26 -25.34 3.55
C LYS A 133 -13.42 -24.40 2.35
N SER A 134 -14.52 -23.67 2.28
CA SER A 134 -14.78 -22.66 1.24
C SER A 134 -13.75 -21.52 1.27
N VAL A 135 -13.45 -20.99 2.46
CA VAL A 135 -12.42 -19.94 2.64
C VAL A 135 -11.04 -20.46 2.23
N MET A 136 -10.66 -21.65 2.68
CA MET A 136 -9.36 -22.24 2.36
C MET A 136 -9.19 -22.49 0.85
N LYS A 137 -10.27 -22.88 0.15
CA LYS A 137 -10.25 -23.00 -1.31
C LYS A 137 -9.96 -21.65 -1.99
N GLN A 138 -10.57 -20.56 -1.51
CA GLN A 138 -10.32 -19.21 -2.05
C GLN A 138 -8.88 -18.76 -1.79
N VAL A 139 -8.32 -19.04 -0.60
CA VAL A 139 -6.91 -18.75 -0.29
C VAL A 139 -5.98 -19.51 -1.23
N ALA A 140 -6.21 -20.81 -1.42
CA ALA A 140 -5.41 -21.64 -2.32
C ALA A 140 -5.47 -21.15 -3.78
N GLU A 141 -6.63 -20.64 -4.23
CA GLU A 141 -6.78 -20.06 -5.57
C GLU A 141 -5.97 -18.76 -5.72
N ILE A 142 -5.97 -17.88 -4.71
CA ILE A 142 -5.16 -16.64 -4.70
C ILE A 142 -3.67 -16.99 -4.71
N GLU A 143 -3.24 -17.93 -3.87
CA GLU A 143 -1.85 -18.40 -3.82
C GLU A 143 -1.44 -18.98 -5.17
N HIS A 144 -2.26 -19.87 -5.74
CA HIS A 144 -1.97 -20.48 -7.04
C HIS A 144 -1.75 -19.43 -8.14
N ARG A 145 -2.62 -18.42 -8.24
CA ARG A 145 -2.49 -17.34 -9.22
C ARG A 145 -1.24 -16.49 -9.00
N THR A 146 -0.82 -16.31 -7.75
CA THR A 146 0.37 -15.53 -7.40
C THR A 146 1.64 -16.32 -7.70
N PHE A 147 1.71 -17.59 -7.29
CA PHE A 147 2.90 -18.43 -7.44
C PHE A 147 3.16 -18.95 -8.85
N THR A 148 2.13 -18.98 -9.70
CA THR A 148 2.28 -19.39 -11.11
C THR A 148 2.81 -18.27 -12.00
N HIS A 149 2.81 -17.02 -11.52
CA HIS A 149 3.38 -15.91 -12.27
C HIS A 149 4.89 -15.81 -12.06
N SER A 150 5.65 -15.82 -13.15
CA SER A 150 7.11 -15.69 -13.12
C SER A 150 7.54 -14.27 -13.45
N PHE A 151 8.34 -13.68 -12.58
CA PHE A 151 9.00 -12.40 -12.83
C PHE A 151 10.35 -12.59 -13.53
N PRO A 152 10.81 -11.60 -14.31
CA PRO A 152 12.07 -11.69 -15.09
C PRO A 152 13.33 -11.53 -14.23
N GLY A 153 13.19 -11.21 -12.94
CA GLY A 153 14.32 -10.97 -12.04
C GLY A 153 13.89 -10.77 -10.59
N TYR A 154 14.88 -10.57 -9.72
CA TYR A 154 14.69 -10.27 -8.30
C TYR A 154 14.70 -8.77 -8.07
N GLY A 155 13.87 -8.30 -7.15
CA GLY A 155 13.71 -6.89 -6.84
C GLY A 155 12.32 -6.62 -6.28
N SER A 156 11.84 -5.40 -6.47
CA SER A 156 10.45 -5.05 -6.18
C SER A 156 9.73 -4.60 -7.45
N LEU A 157 8.42 -4.79 -7.50
CA LEU A 157 7.60 -4.45 -8.66
C LEU A 157 7.27 -2.96 -8.64
N TYR A 158 7.39 -2.28 -9.77
CA TYR A 158 7.09 -0.85 -9.93
C TYR A 158 6.35 -0.56 -11.24
N ARG A 159 5.73 0.62 -11.29
CA ARG A 159 5.43 1.28 -12.56
C ARG A 159 6.69 1.97 -13.08
N GLY A 160 7.00 1.84 -14.37
CA GLY A 160 8.24 2.38 -14.94
C GLY A 160 8.39 3.90 -14.76
N LYS A 161 7.26 4.62 -14.76
CA LYS A 161 7.20 6.07 -14.52
C LYS A 161 7.63 6.49 -13.10
N ASP A 162 7.50 5.60 -12.11
CA ASP A 162 7.72 5.94 -10.71
C ASP A 162 9.20 5.82 -10.34
N ILE A 163 9.99 4.99 -11.03
CA ILE A 163 11.43 4.80 -10.77
C ILE A 163 12.31 5.25 -11.94
N LYS A 164 12.03 6.45 -12.48
CA LYS A 164 12.83 7.03 -13.56
C LYS A 164 14.27 7.27 -13.09
N GLY A 165 15.24 6.69 -13.80
CA GLY A 165 16.66 6.81 -13.48
C GLY A 165 17.25 5.60 -12.77
N GLU A 166 16.43 4.69 -12.26
CA GLU A 166 16.86 3.38 -11.76
C GLU A 166 17.05 2.39 -12.91
N VAL A 167 17.77 1.29 -12.67
CA VAL A 167 17.81 0.19 -13.64
C VAL A 167 16.47 -0.53 -13.57
N GLN A 168 15.88 -0.77 -14.74
CA GLN A 168 14.57 -1.38 -14.86
C GLN A 168 14.70 -2.68 -15.63
N ILE A 169 14.22 -3.78 -15.05
CA ILE A 169 14.02 -5.03 -15.77
C ILE A 169 12.56 -5.07 -16.22
N PRO A 170 12.25 -4.94 -17.51
CA PRO A 170 10.88 -4.97 -18.01
C PRO A 170 10.21 -6.31 -17.72
N THR A 171 8.96 -6.28 -17.26
CA THR A 171 8.14 -7.50 -17.17
C THR A 171 7.47 -7.82 -18.51
N SER A 172 6.78 -8.96 -18.61
CA SER A 172 5.93 -9.28 -19.75
C SER A 172 4.67 -8.42 -19.84
N VAL A 173 4.36 -7.64 -18.80
CA VAL A 173 3.21 -6.73 -18.74
C VAL A 173 3.70 -5.30 -18.96
N GLU A 174 3.07 -4.61 -19.90
CA GLU A 174 3.38 -3.21 -20.21
C GLU A 174 3.27 -2.31 -18.97
N ASP A 175 4.16 -1.32 -18.88
CA ASP A 175 4.26 -0.34 -17.79
C ASP A 175 4.64 -0.94 -16.41
N PHE A 176 4.92 -2.24 -16.32
CA PHE A 176 5.48 -2.87 -15.13
C PHE A 176 6.95 -3.29 -15.31
N CYS A 177 7.75 -3.04 -14.29
CA CYS A 177 9.17 -3.41 -14.25
C CYS A 177 9.58 -3.88 -12.85
N ILE A 178 10.66 -4.65 -12.79
CA ILE A 178 11.39 -4.94 -11.56
C ILE A 178 12.49 -3.90 -11.41
N GLY A 179 12.54 -3.27 -10.24
CA GLY A 179 13.56 -2.29 -9.85
C GLY A 179 14.04 -2.53 -8.42
N PRO A 180 14.52 -1.49 -7.72
CA PRO A 180 15.27 -1.67 -6.49
C PRO A 180 14.44 -2.31 -5.39
N VAL A 181 15.06 -3.06 -4.49
CA VAL A 181 14.35 -3.72 -3.39
C VAL A 181 13.73 -2.67 -2.44
N ALA A 182 12.40 -2.63 -2.31
CA ALA A 182 11.68 -1.74 -1.40
C ALA A 182 11.63 -2.25 0.05
N ALA A 183 12.13 -3.47 0.32
CA ALA A 183 11.99 -4.12 1.61
C ALA A 183 12.85 -3.46 2.69
N ARG A 184 12.21 -2.99 3.78
CA ARG A 184 12.83 -2.31 4.94
C ARG A 184 14.15 -2.91 5.42
N GLN A 185 14.30 -4.24 5.39
CA GLN A 185 15.48 -4.95 5.89
C GLN A 185 16.79 -4.53 5.21
N PHE A 186 16.70 -4.00 3.98
CA PHE A 186 17.81 -3.49 3.19
C PHE A 186 18.07 -1.99 3.40
N TRP A 187 17.24 -1.31 4.21
CA TRP A 187 17.24 0.14 4.41
C TRP A 187 17.23 0.56 5.89
N HIS A 188 17.25 -0.38 6.84
CA HIS A 188 17.11 -0.07 8.26
C HIS A 188 18.46 0.14 8.96
N GLY A 189 18.53 1.16 9.83
CA GLY A 189 19.72 1.50 10.62
C GLY A 189 20.84 2.03 9.74
N ASP A 190 22.08 1.67 10.08
CA ASP A 190 23.29 2.11 9.37
C ASP A 190 23.26 1.78 7.86
N ARG A 191 22.46 0.78 7.46
CA ARG A 191 22.28 0.38 6.06
C ARG A 191 21.59 1.44 5.19
N ASN A 192 20.90 2.41 5.80
CA ASN A 192 20.36 3.55 5.08
C ASN A 192 21.47 4.54 4.64
N GLU A 193 22.56 4.59 5.41
CA GLU A 193 23.67 5.53 5.21
C GLU A 193 24.78 4.96 4.32
N ILE A 194 24.76 3.64 4.09
CA ILE A 194 25.75 2.98 3.24
C ILE A 194 25.25 2.98 1.78
N ASN A 195 26.12 3.41 0.87
CA ASN A 195 25.92 3.32 -0.57
C ASN A 195 26.16 1.87 -1.04
N ILE A 196 25.17 1.01 -0.84
CA ILE A 196 25.15 -0.37 -1.35
C ILE A 196 24.24 -0.46 -2.57
N ASP A 197 24.61 -1.33 -3.51
CA ASP A 197 23.72 -1.78 -4.59
C ASP A 197 22.51 -2.50 -3.98
N ARG A 198 21.29 -2.14 -4.41
CA ARG A 198 20.02 -2.65 -3.88
C ARG A 198 19.19 -3.37 -4.95
N GLY A 199 19.85 -3.88 -5.98
CA GLY A 199 19.24 -4.53 -7.13
C GLY A 199 19.24 -3.62 -8.36
N PRO A 200 18.56 -4.03 -9.44
CA PRO A 200 18.33 -3.15 -10.58
C PRO A 200 17.71 -1.83 -10.11
#